data_AF-A0A353GBQ2-F1
#
_entry.id   AF-A0A353GBQ2-F1
#
_cell.length_a   1.000
_cell.length_b   1.000
_cell.length_c   1.000
_cell.angle_alpha   90.00
_cell.angle_beta   90.00
_cell.angle_gamma   90.00
#
_symmetry.space_group_name_H-M   'P 1'
#
loop_
_entity.id
_entity.type
_entity.pdbx_description
1 polymer ?
#
loop_
_entity_poly.entity_id
_entity_poly.type
_entity_poly.pdbx_seq_one_letter_code
_entity_poly.pdbx_strand_id
1 'polypeptide(L)'
;MAEMEKIISITEKQAALASRASVETYQSTVTNLIFATIMSALTLLFCAVFGIRKIATPILTITDSMRKLAKGDLASAIPFAGRADEIGEMAAAVEVFRNAGVENQRLQQLAEDARQREAEIEAVNQQRSAQEAEKLRLATETLGAGLKRLASGDLSFQITTNFAPEYETLRQDFNASLQQLGAVIGSVLQTVESMDGGTREIAAGASDLSRRTEQQAAS
;
A
#
# COMPACT_ATOMS: atom_id res chain seq x y z
N MET A 1 -98.91 -58.45 47.30
CA MET A 1 -97.61 -58.88 47.84
C MET A 1 -96.65 -59.25 46.71
N ALA A 2 -96.92 -60.29 45.92
CA ALA A 2 -96.02 -60.75 44.83
C ALA A 2 -95.71 -59.71 43.73
N GLU A 3 -96.67 -58.87 43.31
CA GLU A 3 -96.40 -57.81 42.33
C GLU A 3 -95.49 -56.71 42.87
N MET A 4 -95.63 -56.35 44.14
CA MET A 4 -94.83 -55.31 44.77
C MET A 4 -93.38 -55.75 44.92
N GLU A 5 -93.15 -57.00 45.30
CA GLU A 5 -91.83 -57.62 45.37
C GLU A 5 -91.16 -57.72 43.99
N LYS A 6 -91.93 -58.02 42.94
CA LYS A 6 -91.46 -58.00 41.55
C LYS A 6 -91.02 -56.59 41.13
N ILE A 7 -91.80 -55.55 41.43
CA ILE A 7 -91.45 -54.16 41.10
C ILE A 7 -90.17 -53.74 41.83
N ILE A 8 -90.07 -53.99 43.13
CA ILE A 8 -88.87 -53.67 43.93
C ILE A 8 -87.63 -54.35 43.33
N SER A 9 -87.72 -55.64 42.99
CA SER A 9 -86.60 -56.38 42.39
C SER A 9 -86.17 -55.86 41.02
N ILE A 10 -87.11 -55.33 40.22
CA ILE A 10 -86.82 -54.72 38.92
C ILE A 10 -86.14 -53.37 39.12
N THR A 11 -86.62 -52.57 40.07
CA THR A 11 -86.04 -51.26 40.40
C THR A 11 -84.62 -51.40 40.97
N GLU A 12 -84.38 -52.38 41.86
CA GLU A 12 -83.04 -52.68 42.38
C GLU A 12 -82.07 -53.13 41.28
N LYS A 13 -82.52 -54.00 40.37
CA LYS A 13 -81.71 -54.43 39.22
C LYS A 13 -81.40 -53.27 38.27
N GLN A 14 -82.38 -52.41 37.99
CA GLN A 14 -82.17 -51.23 37.15
C GLN A 14 -81.21 -50.22 37.80
N ALA A 15 -81.33 -49.99 39.11
CA ALA A 15 -80.41 -49.13 39.85
C ALA A 15 -78.98 -49.70 39.86
N ALA A 16 -78.82 -51.02 40.04
CA ALA A 16 -77.53 -51.68 39.98
C ALA A 16 -76.90 -51.63 38.57
N LEU A 17 -77.71 -51.78 37.51
CA LEU A 17 -77.25 -51.64 36.12
C LEU A 17 -76.83 -50.20 35.80
N ALA A 18 -77.63 -49.20 36.21
CA ALA A 18 -77.30 -47.79 36.03
C ALA A 18 -76.03 -47.39 36.80
N SER A 19 -75.84 -47.91 38.01
CA SER A 19 -74.63 -47.69 38.81
C SER A 19 -73.39 -48.33 38.18
N ARG A 20 -73.49 -49.53 37.61
CA ARG A 20 -72.37 -50.15 36.90
C ARG A 20 -72.02 -49.39 35.62
N ALA A 21 -73.02 -49.01 34.83
CA ALA A 21 -72.84 -48.24 33.61
C ALA A 21 -72.21 -46.86 33.87
N SER A 22 -72.59 -46.18 34.97
CA SER A 22 -71.98 -44.90 35.34
C SER A 22 -70.53 -45.03 35.77
N VAL A 23 -70.17 -46.11 36.49
CA VAL A 23 -68.78 -46.40 36.89
C VAL A 23 -67.92 -46.71 35.66
N GLU A 24 -68.39 -47.53 34.72
CA GLU A 24 -67.68 -47.82 33.47
C GLU A 24 -67.49 -46.56 32.60
N THR A 25 -68.52 -45.72 32.49
CA THR A 25 -68.45 -44.43 31.78
C THR A 25 -67.46 -43.48 32.45
N TYR A 26 -67.45 -43.42 33.78
CA TYR A 26 -66.50 -42.60 34.54
C TYR A 26 -65.06 -43.07 34.32
N GLN A 27 -64.79 -44.38 34.45
CA GLN A 27 -63.46 -44.95 34.27
C GLN A 27 -62.92 -44.75 32.86
N SER A 28 -63.74 -44.98 31.82
CA SER A 28 -63.36 -44.73 30.43
C SER A 28 -63.10 -43.25 30.17
N THR A 29 -63.93 -42.35 30.71
CA THR A 29 -63.74 -40.90 30.59
C THR A 29 -62.43 -40.44 31.25
N VAL A 30 -62.14 -40.88 32.47
CA VAL A 30 -60.90 -40.55 33.19
C VAL A 30 -59.68 -41.08 32.44
N THR A 31 -59.73 -42.32 31.95
CA THR A 31 -58.63 -42.93 31.19
C THR A 31 -58.35 -42.17 29.90
N ASN A 32 -59.40 -41.84 29.13
CA ASN A 32 -59.28 -41.05 27.91
C ASN A 32 -58.71 -39.64 28.19
N LEU A 33 -59.12 -39.01 29.30
CA LEU A 33 -58.62 -37.70 29.71
C LEU A 33 -57.13 -37.73 30.08
N ILE A 34 -56.68 -38.79 30.78
CA ILE A 34 -55.27 -39.02 31.09
C ILE A 34 -54.46 -39.18 29.80
N PHE A 35 -54.91 -40.03 28.87
CA PHE A 35 -54.24 -40.20 27.58
C PHE A 35 -54.17 -38.89 26.79
N ALA A 36 -55.27 -38.13 26.73
CA ALA A 36 -55.29 -36.83 26.07
C ALA A 36 -54.29 -35.84 26.68
N THR A 37 -54.15 -35.83 28.00
CA THR A 37 -53.22 -34.95 28.73
C THR A 37 -51.76 -35.36 28.52
N ILE A 38 -51.47 -36.66 28.48
CA ILE A 38 -50.12 -37.16 28.20
C ILE A 38 -49.75 -36.84 26.75
N MET A 39 -50.65 -37.08 25.79
CA MET A 39 -50.40 -36.80 24.39
C MET A 39 -50.19 -35.31 24.12
N SER A 40 -50.95 -34.42 24.77
CA SER A 40 -50.74 -32.98 24.65
C SER A 40 -49.39 -32.55 25.24
N ALA A 41 -49.00 -33.07 26.40
CA ALA A 41 -47.69 -32.80 27.00
C ALA A 41 -46.53 -33.30 26.13
N LEU A 42 -46.65 -34.50 25.55
CA LEU A 42 -45.65 -35.05 24.63
C LEU A 42 -45.54 -34.22 23.34
N THR A 43 -46.66 -33.75 22.80
CA THR A 43 -46.67 -32.89 21.61
C THR A 43 -45.99 -31.55 21.88
N LEU A 44 -46.26 -30.92 23.03
CA LEU A 44 -45.60 -29.68 23.44
C LEU A 44 -44.09 -29.88 23.61
N LEU A 45 -43.69 -30.98 24.27
CA LEU A 45 -42.27 -31.32 24.44
C LEU A 45 -41.59 -31.55 23.09
N PHE A 46 -42.24 -32.28 22.18
CA PHE A 46 -41.75 -32.52 20.83
C PHE A 46 -41.56 -31.22 20.06
N CYS A 47 -42.57 -30.34 20.04
CA CYS A 47 -42.50 -29.03 19.39
C CYS A 47 -41.39 -28.15 19.98
N ALA A 48 -41.24 -28.12 21.30
CA ALA A 48 -40.17 -27.35 21.97
C ALA A 48 -38.78 -27.86 21.58
N VAL A 49 -38.54 -29.17 21.65
CA VAL A 49 -37.25 -29.76 21.29
C VAL A 49 -36.97 -29.60 19.79
N PHE A 50 -37.98 -29.78 18.94
CA PHE A 50 -37.87 -29.60 17.50
C PHE A 50 -37.52 -28.16 17.14
N GLY A 51 -38.22 -27.17 17.70
CA GLY A 51 -37.96 -25.75 17.48
C GLY A 51 -36.56 -25.33 17.91
N ILE A 52 -36.10 -25.79 19.09
CA ILE A 52 -34.74 -25.50 19.57
C ILE A 52 -33.70 -26.08 18.60
N ARG A 53 -33.85 -27.35 18.23
CA ARG A 53 -32.83 -28.04 17.40
C ARG A 53 -32.84 -27.62 15.94
N LYS A 54 -34.00 -27.30 15.36
CA LYS A 54 -34.13 -27.00 13.92
C LYS A 54 -34.03 -25.51 13.60
N ILE A 55 -34.32 -24.64 14.56
CA ILE A 55 -34.39 -23.18 14.35
C ILE A 55 -33.41 -22.45 15.28
N ALA A 56 -33.60 -22.54 16.60
CA ALA A 56 -32.86 -21.68 17.53
C ALA A 56 -31.35 -21.95 17.53
N THR A 57 -30.93 -23.22 17.62
CA THR A 57 -29.50 -23.58 17.62
C THR A 57 -28.79 -23.20 16.31
N PRO A 58 -29.34 -23.48 15.12
CA PRO A 58 -28.74 -23.01 13.87
C PRO A 58 -28.62 -21.49 13.74
N ILE A 59 -29.64 -20.71 14.14
CA ILE A 59 -29.59 -19.24 14.11
C ILE A 59 -28.46 -18.70 15.00
N LEU A 60 -28.32 -19.24 16.22
CA LEU A 60 -27.26 -18.84 17.14
C LEU A 60 -25.87 -19.15 16.56
N THR A 61 -25.73 -20.30 15.90
CA THR A 61 -24.45 -20.73 15.31
C THR A 61 -24.03 -19.84 14.14
N ILE A 62 -24.98 -19.44 13.26
CA ILE A 62 -24.70 -18.46 12.19
C ILE A 62 -24.35 -17.10 12.77
N THR A 63 -25.07 -16.67 13.82
CA THR A 63 -24.79 -15.40 14.52
C THR A 63 -23.37 -15.38 15.09
N ASP A 64 -22.93 -16.47 15.70
CA ASP A 64 -21.56 -16.58 16.22
C ASP A 64 -20.52 -16.60 15.11
N SER A 65 -20.83 -17.23 13.97
CA SER A 65 -19.95 -17.19 12.78
C SER A 65 -19.80 -15.76 12.27
N MET A 66 -20.89 -14.98 12.20
CA MET A 66 -20.85 -13.57 11.83
C MET A 66 -20.05 -12.72 12.85
N ARG A 67 -20.17 -13.00 14.14
CA ARG A 67 -19.35 -12.33 15.18
C ARG A 67 -17.86 -12.65 15.03
N LYS A 68 -17.50 -13.89 14.68
CA LYS A 68 -16.10 -14.28 14.42
C LYS A 68 -15.56 -13.57 13.18
N LEU A 69 -16.34 -13.54 12.11
CA LEU A 69 -16.01 -12.83 10.88
C LEU A 69 -15.79 -11.33 11.14
N ALA A 70 -16.67 -10.69 11.91
CA ALA A 70 -16.53 -9.29 12.32
C ALA A 70 -15.27 -9.01 13.17
N LYS A 71 -14.71 -10.04 13.83
CA LYS A 71 -13.44 -9.97 14.56
C LYS A 71 -12.22 -10.28 13.68
N GLY A 72 -12.41 -10.52 12.38
CA GLY A 72 -11.35 -10.80 11.42
C GLY A 72 -11.03 -12.29 11.21
N ASP A 73 -11.84 -13.21 11.75
CA ASP A 73 -11.67 -14.63 11.46
C ASP A 73 -12.24 -14.97 10.08
N LEU A 74 -11.35 -15.08 9.10
CA LEU A 74 -11.66 -15.47 7.72
C LEU A 74 -11.38 -16.95 7.44
N ALA A 75 -10.78 -17.66 8.39
CA ALA A 75 -10.32 -19.04 8.23
C ALA A 75 -11.42 -20.06 8.58
N SER A 76 -12.26 -19.75 9.56
CA SER A 76 -13.38 -20.61 9.95
C SER A 76 -14.40 -20.75 8.82
N ALA A 77 -14.83 -21.99 8.55
CA ALA A 77 -15.90 -22.27 7.60
C ALA A 77 -17.27 -21.85 8.14
N ILE A 78 -18.15 -21.37 7.25
CA ILE A 78 -19.52 -21.03 7.62
C ILE A 78 -20.38 -22.32 7.66
N PRO A 79 -21.02 -22.62 8.79
CA PRO A 79 -21.81 -23.84 8.95
C PRO A 79 -23.12 -23.77 8.15
N PHE A 80 -23.74 -24.94 7.94
CA PHE A 80 -25.01 -25.11 7.19
C PHE A 80 -24.97 -24.70 5.71
N ALA A 81 -23.78 -24.63 5.11
CA ALA A 81 -23.64 -24.52 3.67
C ALA A 81 -24.38 -25.66 2.96
N GLY A 82 -25.19 -25.31 1.96
CA GLY A 82 -26.01 -26.29 1.20
C GLY A 82 -27.32 -26.71 1.87
N ARG A 83 -27.68 -26.13 3.01
CA ARG A 83 -29.04 -26.27 3.57
C ARG A 83 -30.05 -25.59 2.64
N ALA A 84 -31.21 -26.22 2.41
CA ALA A 84 -32.18 -25.80 1.39
C ALA A 84 -33.33 -24.91 1.94
N ASP A 85 -33.15 -24.31 3.11
CA ASP A 85 -34.11 -23.41 3.74
C ASP A 85 -33.48 -22.03 3.97
N GLU A 86 -34.23 -21.12 4.61
CA GLU A 86 -33.82 -19.73 4.85
C GLU A 86 -32.54 -19.63 5.69
N ILE A 87 -32.26 -20.63 6.55
CA ILE A 87 -31.01 -20.67 7.32
C ILE A 87 -29.83 -20.97 6.38
N GLY A 88 -30.03 -21.80 5.36
CA GLY A 88 -29.06 -22.01 4.30
C GLY A 88 -28.80 -20.76 3.46
N GLU A 89 -29.86 -20.00 3.14
CA GLU A 89 -29.72 -18.71 2.45
C GLU A 89 -28.93 -17.70 3.30
N MET A 90 -29.20 -17.63 4.62
CA MET A 90 -28.40 -16.83 5.55
C MET A 90 -26.94 -17.27 5.57
N ALA A 91 -26.67 -18.57 5.60
CA ALA A 91 -25.30 -19.10 5.56
C ALA A 91 -24.58 -18.71 4.27
N ALA A 92 -25.26 -18.81 3.12
CA ALA A 92 -24.71 -18.39 1.83
C ALA A 92 -24.40 -16.87 1.80
N ALA A 93 -25.27 -16.04 2.36
CA ALA A 93 -25.01 -14.60 2.48
C ALA A 93 -23.77 -14.30 3.34
N VAL A 94 -23.63 -14.97 4.48
CA VAL A 94 -22.44 -14.84 5.35
C VAL A 94 -21.16 -15.30 4.63
N GLU A 95 -21.25 -16.35 3.82
CA GLU A 95 -20.11 -16.84 3.02
C GLU A 95 -19.64 -15.78 2.00
N VAL A 96 -20.57 -15.05 1.37
CA VAL A 96 -20.21 -13.91 0.49
C VAL A 96 -19.43 -12.85 1.27
N PHE A 97 -19.85 -12.51 2.49
CA PHE A 97 -19.11 -11.57 3.33
C PHE A 97 -17.72 -12.10 3.73
N ARG A 98 -17.59 -13.39 4.04
CA ARG A 98 -16.29 -14.01 4.33
C ARG A 98 -15.36 -13.91 3.12
N ASN A 99 -15.85 -14.25 1.93
CA ASN A 99 -15.08 -14.19 0.69
C ASN A 99 -14.66 -12.75 0.36
N ALA A 100 -15.55 -11.77 0.55
CA ALA A 100 -15.21 -10.36 0.42
C ALA A 100 -14.15 -9.92 1.44
N GLY A 101 -14.17 -10.46 2.66
CA GLY A 101 -13.14 -10.23 3.67
C GLY A 101 -11.78 -10.79 3.26
N VAL A 102 -11.72 -12.03 2.78
CA VAL A 102 -10.49 -12.67 2.26
C VAL A 102 -9.91 -11.88 1.09
N GLU A 103 -10.77 -11.47 0.16
CA GLU A 103 -10.32 -10.71 -1.01
C GLU A 103 -9.82 -9.31 -0.62
N ASN A 104 -10.49 -8.62 0.30
CA ASN A 104 -10.00 -7.35 0.84
C ASN A 104 -8.63 -7.50 1.52
N GLN A 105 -8.42 -8.57 2.31
CA GLN A 105 -7.12 -8.83 2.93
C GLN A 105 -6.03 -9.05 1.86
N ARG A 106 -6.34 -9.81 0.81
CA ARG A 106 -5.42 -10.04 -0.31
C ARG A 106 -5.08 -8.73 -1.04
N LEU A 107 -6.08 -7.88 -1.30
CA LEU A 107 -5.88 -6.59 -1.95
C LEU A 107 -5.06 -5.63 -1.09
N GLN A 108 -5.24 -5.65 0.23
CA GLN A 108 -4.44 -4.86 1.17
C GLN A 108 -2.96 -5.28 1.12
N GLN A 109 -2.67 -6.58 1.13
CA GLN A 109 -1.30 -7.09 1.00
C GLN A 109 -0.65 -6.66 -0.32
N LEU A 110 -1.36 -6.78 -1.43
CA LEU A 110 -0.85 -6.32 -2.73
C LEU A 110 -0.60 -4.81 -2.77
N ALA A 111 -1.47 -4.02 -2.13
CA ALA A 111 -1.30 -2.58 -2.04
C ALA A 111 -0.10 -2.20 -1.15
N GLU A 112 0.16 -2.94 -0.08
CA GLU A 112 1.35 -2.77 0.77
C GLU A 112 2.62 -3.08 0.00
N ASP A 113 2.67 -4.21 -0.71
CA ASP A 113 3.81 -4.59 -1.55
C ASP A 113 4.08 -3.55 -2.65
N ALA A 114 3.01 -3.03 -3.28
CA ALA A 114 3.13 -1.99 -4.29
C ALA A 114 3.71 -0.70 -3.71
N ARG A 115 3.22 -0.26 -2.53
CA ARG A 115 3.76 0.92 -1.82
C ARG A 115 5.22 0.74 -1.44
N GLN A 116 5.62 -0.46 -1.00
CA GLN A 116 7.02 -0.73 -0.67
C GLN A 116 7.93 -0.64 -1.90
N ARG A 117 7.51 -1.22 -3.03
CA ARG A 117 8.28 -1.11 -4.29
C ARG A 117 8.38 0.33 -4.79
N GLU A 118 7.29 1.10 -4.68
CA GLU A 118 7.30 2.51 -5.06
C GLU A 118 8.25 3.32 -4.19
N ALA A 119 8.23 3.10 -2.87
CA ALA A 119 9.16 3.74 -1.94
C ALA A 119 10.63 3.36 -2.22
N GLU A 120 10.90 2.11 -2.58
CA GLU A 120 12.25 1.66 -2.97
C GLU A 120 12.72 2.33 -4.26
N ILE A 121 11.87 2.40 -5.28
CA ILE A 121 12.17 3.08 -6.55
C ILE A 121 12.46 4.57 -6.30
N GLU A 122 11.62 5.23 -5.50
CA GLU A 122 11.80 6.64 -5.17
C GLU A 122 13.11 6.88 -4.40
N ALA A 123 13.46 6.03 -3.44
CA ALA A 123 14.74 6.12 -2.73
C ALA A 123 15.94 5.98 -3.66
N VAL A 124 15.89 5.03 -4.61
CA VAL A 124 16.95 4.84 -5.62
C VAL A 124 17.05 6.06 -6.54
N ASN A 125 15.92 6.61 -6.98
CA ASN A 125 15.89 7.80 -7.84
C ASN A 125 16.43 9.03 -7.12
N GLN A 126 16.08 9.23 -5.84
CA GLN A 126 16.62 10.31 -5.01
C GLN A 126 18.13 10.17 -4.80
N GLN A 127 18.61 8.95 -4.58
CA GLN A 127 20.05 8.72 -4.45
C GLN A 127 20.79 9.02 -5.76
N ARG A 128 20.23 8.61 -6.91
CA ARG A 128 20.80 8.92 -8.23
C ARG A 128 20.82 10.41 -8.49
N SER A 129 19.72 11.12 -8.25
CA SER A 129 19.65 12.57 -8.48
C SER A 129 20.59 13.35 -7.56
N ALA A 130 20.76 12.92 -6.30
CA ALA A 130 21.73 13.51 -5.39
C ALA A 130 23.18 13.31 -5.87
N GLN A 131 23.51 12.12 -6.40
CA GLN A 131 24.82 11.85 -6.99
C GLN A 131 25.07 12.70 -8.25
N GLU A 132 24.06 12.86 -9.11
CA GLU A 132 24.13 13.71 -10.30
C GLU A 132 24.29 15.19 -9.92
N ALA A 133 23.54 15.67 -8.94
CA ALA A 133 23.65 17.03 -8.43
C ALA A 133 25.04 17.32 -7.87
N GLU A 134 25.65 16.37 -7.14
CA GLU A 134 27.00 16.55 -6.60
C GLU A 134 28.07 16.59 -7.72
N LYS A 135 27.94 15.74 -8.75
CA LYS A 135 28.82 15.79 -9.93
C LYS A 135 28.74 17.14 -10.64
N LEU A 136 27.53 17.65 -10.85
CA LEU A 136 27.31 18.96 -11.47
C LEU A 136 27.87 20.09 -10.60
N ARG A 137 27.64 20.03 -9.28
CA ARG A 137 28.17 21.00 -8.31
C ARG A 137 29.69 21.06 -8.37
N LEU A 138 30.36 19.90 -8.37
CA LEU A 138 31.81 19.82 -8.48
C LEU A 138 32.33 20.45 -9.78
N ALA A 139 31.72 20.12 -10.93
CA ALA A 139 32.12 20.66 -12.22
C ALA A 139 31.94 22.18 -12.29
N THR A 140 30.78 22.69 -11.84
CA THR A 140 30.47 24.12 -11.86
C THR A 140 31.32 24.92 -10.89
N GLU A 141 31.56 24.41 -9.67
CA GLU A 141 32.42 25.05 -8.67
C GLU A 141 33.88 25.14 -9.16
N THR A 142 34.39 24.06 -9.74
CA THR A 142 35.76 24.00 -10.28
C THR A 142 35.94 24.94 -11.48
N LEU A 143 34.99 24.96 -12.41
CA LEU A 143 35.00 25.89 -13.54
C LEU A 143 34.90 27.35 -13.08
N GLY A 144 34.02 27.64 -12.10
CA GLY A 144 33.87 28.97 -11.52
C GLY A 144 35.16 29.46 -10.87
N ALA A 145 35.85 28.59 -10.13
CA ALA A 145 37.17 28.89 -9.57
C ALA A 145 38.22 29.15 -10.67
N GLY A 146 38.21 28.34 -11.74
CA GLY A 146 39.09 28.53 -12.89
C GLY A 146 38.86 29.86 -13.61
N LEU A 147 37.60 30.23 -13.87
CA LEU A 147 37.24 31.50 -14.49
C LEU A 147 37.66 32.70 -13.63
N LYS A 148 37.57 32.59 -12.30
CA LYS A 148 38.04 33.63 -11.39
C LYS A 148 39.55 33.83 -11.48
N ARG A 149 40.34 32.76 -11.63
CA ARG A 149 41.79 32.83 -11.83
C ARG A 149 42.14 33.45 -13.19
N LEU A 150 41.44 33.04 -14.24
CA LEU A 150 41.57 33.66 -15.56
C LEU A 150 41.31 35.17 -15.51
N ALA A 151 40.25 35.60 -14.83
CA ALA A 151 39.92 37.03 -14.67
C ALA A 151 41.02 37.81 -13.91
N SER A 152 41.81 37.14 -13.06
CA SER A 152 42.99 37.72 -12.41
C SER A 152 44.27 37.70 -13.26
N GLY A 153 44.19 37.21 -14.50
CA GLY A 153 45.32 37.14 -15.44
C GLY A 153 46.17 35.86 -15.32
N ASP A 154 45.74 34.89 -14.52
CA ASP A 154 46.46 33.62 -14.37
C ASP A 154 46.07 32.63 -15.47
N LEU A 155 46.85 32.65 -16.56
CA LEU A 155 46.71 31.74 -17.70
C LEU A 155 47.47 30.41 -17.53
N SER A 156 48.21 30.25 -16.43
CA SER A 156 48.97 29.03 -16.14
C SER A 156 48.14 27.93 -15.48
N PHE A 157 46.92 28.27 -15.05
CA PHE A 157 46.01 27.35 -14.40
C PHE A 157 45.49 26.28 -15.37
N GLN A 158 45.32 25.07 -14.85
CA GLN A 158 44.66 23.98 -15.57
C GLN A 158 43.80 23.19 -14.59
N ILE A 159 42.59 22.83 -15.02
CA ILE A 159 41.74 21.92 -14.25
C ILE A 159 42.28 20.50 -14.44
N THR A 160 42.92 19.96 -13.41
CA THR A 160 43.47 18.59 -13.39
C THR A 160 42.51 17.57 -12.79
N THR A 161 41.56 18.01 -11.95
CA THR A 161 40.53 17.14 -11.39
C THR A 161 39.64 16.57 -12.49
N ASN A 162 39.57 15.24 -12.58
CA ASN A 162 38.67 14.55 -13.50
C ASN A 162 37.21 14.85 -13.13
N PHE A 163 36.39 15.17 -14.14
CA PHE A 163 34.96 15.29 -13.95
C PHE A 163 34.26 13.96 -14.26
N ALA A 164 32.97 13.89 -13.94
CA ALA A 164 32.15 12.79 -14.42
C ALA A 164 32.17 12.74 -15.96
N PRO A 165 32.00 11.55 -16.59
CA PRO A 165 32.10 11.40 -18.04
C PRO A 165 31.26 12.38 -18.83
N GLU A 166 30.03 12.69 -18.37
CA GLU A 166 29.14 13.67 -19.02
C GLU A 166 29.65 15.12 -19.01
N TYR A 167 30.57 15.49 -18.11
CA TYR A 167 31.10 16.84 -17.95
C TYR A 167 32.57 16.98 -18.36
N GLU A 168 33.23 15.89 -18.75
CA GLU A 168 34.66 15.88 -19.07
C GLU A 168 35.00 16.82 -20.25
N THR A 169 34.10 16.94 -21.23
CA THR A 169 34.24 17.90 -22.34
C THR A 169 34.36 19.34 -21.84
N LEU A 170 33.61 19.74 -20.81
CA LEU A 170 33.70 21.10 -20.25
C LEU A 170 35.09 21.39 -19.70
N ARG A 171 35.72 20.41 -19.05
CA ARG A 171 37.08 20.53 -18.53
C ARG A 171 38.09 20.67 -19.67
N GLN A 172 37.94 19.87 -20.71
CA GLN A 172 38.82 19.88 -21.88
C GLN A 172 38.72 21.22 -22.62
N ASP A 173 37.51 21.67 -22.92
CA ASP A 173 37.25 22.93 -23.63
C ASP A 173 37.77 24.13 -22.85
N PHE A 174 37.58 24.15 -21.52
CA PHE A 174 38.12 25.20 -20.66
C PHE A 174 39.65 25.25 -20.71
N ASN A 175 40.31 24.10 -20.53
CA ASN A 175 41.78 24.01 -20.55
C ASN A 175 42.35 24.37 -21.93
N ALA A 176 41.71 23.91 -23.01
CA ALA A 176 42.12 24.25 -24.38
C ALA A 176 41.99 25.76 -24.64
N SER A 177 40.92 26.38 -24.16
CA SER A 177 40.70 27.83 -24.27
C SER A 177 41.77 28.63 -23.53
N LEU A 178 42.15 28.19 -22.31
CA LEU A 178 43.24 28.81 -21.55
C LEU A 178 44.58 28.69 -22.28
N GLN A 179 44.90 27.52 -22.82
CA GLN A 179 46.13 27.29 -23.56
C GLN A 179 46.19 28.17 -24.82
N GLN A 180 45.08 28.26 -25.57
CA GLN A 180 45.01 29.10 -26.77
C GLN A 180 45.17 30.58 -26.43
N LEU A 181 44.50 31.06 -25.37
CA LEU A 181 44.64 32.45 -24.92
C LEU A 181 46.06 32.75 -24.45
N GLY A 182 46.69 31.84 -23.69
CA GLY A 182 48.09 31.94 -23.28
C GLY A 182 49.04 32.05 -24.47
N ALA A 183 48.84 31.25 -25.52
CA ALA A 183 49.63 31.32 -26.74
C ALA A 183 49.48 32.66 -27.48
N VAL A 184 48.26 33.20 -27.56
CA VAL A 184 48.00 34.50 -28.18
C VAL A 184 48.70 35.63 -27.40
N ILE A 185 48.58 35.65 -26.08
CA ILE A 185 49.26 36.66 -25.24
C ILE A 185 50.78 36.53 -25.36
N GLY A 186 51.32 35.31 -25.37
CA GLY A 186 52.74 35.05 -25.61
C GLY A 186 53.23 35.62 -26.95
N SER A 187 52.46 35.43 -28.04
CA SER A 187 52.78 36.00 -29.35
C SER A 187 52.74 37.53 -29.36
N VAL A 188 51.81 38.14 -28.64
CA VAL A 188 51.74 39.62 -28.51
C VAL A 188 52.97 40.14 -27.78
N LEU A 189 53.35 39.51 -26.65
CA LEU A 189 54.53 39.91 -25.89
C LEU A 189 55.82 39.79 -26.72
N GLN A 190 55.98 38.70 -27.48
CA GLN A 190 57.11 38.52 -28.39
C GLN A 190 57.16 39.60 -29.48
N THR A 191 55.99 40.00 -30.00
CA THR A 191 55.88 41.08 -30.98
C THR A 191 56.29 42.43 -30.37
N VAL A 192 55.83 42.72 -29.15
CA VAL A 192 56.20 43.95 -28.42
C VAL A 192 57.70 43.99 -28.13
N GLU A 193 58.30 42.88 -27.72
CA GLU A 193 59.74 42.79 -27.46
C GLU A 193 60.57 43.00 -28.74
N SER A 194 60.12 42.41 -29.86
CA SER A 194 60.73 42.64 -31.18
C SER A 194 60.63 44.12 -31.60
N MET A 195 59.49 44.76 -31.31
CA MET A 195 59.26 46.17 -31.61
C MET A 195 60.14 47.07 -30.74
N ASP A 196 60.31 46.77 -29.44
CA ASP A 196 61.20 47.50 -28.54
C ASP A 196 62.68 47.34 -28.92
N GLY A 197 63.07 46.15 -29.39
CA GLY A 197 64.39 45.93 -29.99
C GLY A 197 64.60 46.81 -31.23
N GLY A 198 63.65 46.81 -32.15
CA GLY A 198 63.70 47.62 -33.36
C GLY A 198 63.70 49.13 -33.09
N THR A 199 62.94 49.63 -32.11
CA THR A 199 62.96 51.05 -31.74
C THR A 199 64.29 51.47 -31.15
N ARG A 200 64.95 50.62 -30.34
CA ARG A 200 66.32 50.87 -29.85
C ARG A 200 67.33 50.92 -30.97
N GLU A 201 67.21 50.05 -31.97
CA GLU A 201 68.09 50.01 -33.14
C GLU A 201 67.90 51.25 -34.03
N ILE A 202 66.65 51.67 -34.26
CA ILE A 202 66.32 52.92 -34.97
C ILE A 202 66.87 54.13 -34.20
N ALA A 203 66.70 54.18 -32.88
CA ALA A 203 67.21 55.28 -32.06
C ALA A 203 68.75 55.37 -32.14
N ALA A 204 69.44 54.22 -32.11
CA ALA A 204 70.89 54.16 -32.28
C ALA A 204 71.32 54.63 -33.69
N GLY A 205 70.66 54.15 -34.75
CA GLY A 205 70.95 54.54 -36.12
C GLY A 205 70.65 56.03 -36.41
N ALA A 206 69.56 56.56 -35.86
CA ALA A 206 69.24 57.99 -35.94
C ALA A 206 70.28 58.85 -35.22
N SER A 207 70.78 58.39 -34.06
CA SER A 207 71.87 59.06 -33.34
C SER A 207 73.17 59.08 -34.15
N ASP A 208 73.54 57.95 -34.77
CA ASP A 208 74.72 57.88 -35.63
C ASP A 208 74.60 58.77 -36.88
N LEU A 209 73.44 58.76 -37.54
CA LEU A 209 73.17 59.63 -38.69
C LEU A 209 73.21 61.11 -38.29
N SER A 210 72.65 61.48 -37.13
CA SER A 210 72.74 62.84 -36.62
C SER A 210 74.19 63.28 -36.43
N ARG A 211 75.02 62.43 -35.82
CA ARG A 211 76.45 62.70 -35.64
C ARG A 211 77.20 62.83 -36.96
N ARG A 212 76.88 61.99 -37.95
CA ARG A 212 77.46 62.07 -39.31
C ARG A 212 77.03 63.34 -40.04
N THR A 213 75.76 63.73 -39.91
CA THR A 213 75.22 64.95 -40.54
C THR A 213 75.88 66.19 -39.93
N GLU A 214 76.11 66.20 -38.62
CA GLU A 214 76.84 67.26 -37.92
C GLU A 214 78.31 67.35 -38.39
N GLN A 215 79.00 66.20 -38.55
CA GLN A 215 80.36 66.17 -39.10
C GLN A 215 80.43 66.61 -40.57
N GLN A 216 79.43 66.32 -41.39
CA GLN A 216 79.41 66.74 -42.80
C GLN A 216 78.98 68.20 -43.00
N ALA A 217 78.16 68.76 -42.10
CA ALA A 217 77.77 70.16 -42.14
C ALA A 217 78.86 71.10 -41.55
N ALA A 218 79.76 70.58 -40.72
CA ALA A 218 80.89 71.31 -40.14
C ALA A 218 82.20 71.23 -40.96
N SER A 219 82.17 70.58 -42.13
CA SER A 219 83.32 70.38 -43.03
C SER A 219 83.24 71.18 -44.32
#